data_AF-A0A2J8PQS0-F1
#
_entry.id   AF-A0A2J8PQS0-F1
#
_cell.length_a   1.000
_cell.length_b   1.000
_cell.length_c   1.000
_cell.angle_alpha   90.00
_cell.angle_beta   90.00
_cell.angle_gamma   90.00
#
_symmetry.space_group_name_H-M   'P 1'
#
loop_
_entity.id
_entity.type
_entity.pdbx_description
1 polymer ?
#
loop_
_entity_poly.entity_id
_entity_poly.type
_entity_poly.pdbx_seq_one_letter_code
_entity_poly.pdbx_strand_id
1 'polypeptide(L)'
;MQWSKEEEAAARKKVKENSAVRVLLEEQVKYEREASKYWDTFYKIHKNKFFKDRNWLLREFPEILPVDQKPEEKARESSWDHVKTSATNCFSRMHCPTVPDEKNHYEKSSGSSEGQSKTESDFSNLDSEKHKKGPMETGLFPGSNATFRILEVGCGAGNSVFPILNTLQNSPESFLYCCDFASGAVELVKSHSSYRATQCFAFVHDVCDDGLPYPFPDGILDVILLVFVLSSIHPDRTLFI
;
A
#
# COMPACT_ATOMS: atom_id res chain seq x y z
N MET A 1 5.12 -3.93 -28.00
CA MET A 1 5.53 -2.56 -28.40
C MET A 1 7.03 -2.47 -28.28
N GLN A 2 7.73 -2.06 -29.35
CA GLN A 2 9.17 -1.88 -29.34
C GLN A 2 9.46 -0.40 -29.56
N TRP A 3 10.25 0.21 -28.68
CA TRP A 3 10.53 1.63 -28.72
C TRP A 3 11.45 1.96 -29.91
N SER A 4 11.21 3.11 -30.55
CA SER A 4 12.16 3.68 -31.49
C SER A 4 13.38 4.25 -30.77
N LYS A 5 14.50 4.39 -31.48
CA LYS A 5 15.73 5.01 -30.95
C LYS A 5 15.51 6.45 -30.46
N GLU A 6 14.61 7.17 -31.13
CA GLU A 6 14.27 8.55 -30.79
C GLU A 6 13.47 8.63 -29.48
N GLU A 7 12.47 7.77 -29.31
CA GLU A 7 11.71 7.65 -28.05
C GLU A 7 12.62 7.23 -26.89
N GLU A 8 13.53 6.29 -27.13
CA GLU A 8 14.49 5.85 -26.14
C GLU A 8 15.43 7.00 -25.72
N ALA A 9 15.96 7.76 -26.69
CA ALA A 9 16.80 8.92 -26.41
C ALA A 9 16.04 10.03 -25.67
N ALA A 10 14.78 10.28 -26.03
CA ALA A 10 13.92 11.25 -25.37
C ALA A 10 13.64 10.85 -23.90
N ALA A 11 13.32 9.59 -23.64
CA ALA A 11 13.14 9.10 -22.27
C ALA A 11 14.43 9.20 -21.45
N ARG A 12 15.59 8.81 -22.02
CA ARG A 12 16.89 8.96 -21.34
C ARG A 12 17.19 10.42 -20.99
N LYS A 13 16.91 11.35 -21.90
CA LYS A 13 17.05 12.78 -21.65
C LYS A 13 16.15 13.24 -20.50
N LYS A 14 14.88 12.81 -20.48
CA LYS A 14 13.93 13.17 -19.43
C LYS A 14 14.31 12.61 -18.06
N VAL A 15 14.80 11.37 -18.01
CA VAL A 15 15.33 10.78 -16.77
C VAL A 15 16.52 11.60 -16.24
N LYS A 16 17.44 12.02 -17.12
CA LYS A 16 18.59 12.85 -16.73
C LYS A 16 18.17 14.21 -16.20
N GLU A 17 17.17 14.85 -16.82
CA GLU A 17 16.60 16.11 -16.34
C GLU A 17 15.93 15.94 -14.97
N ASN A 18 15.07 14.93 -14.82
CA ASN A 18 14.34 14.67 -13.57
C ASN A 18 15.25 14.26 -12.41
N SER A 19 16.41 13.65 -12.70
CA SER A 19 17.39 13.19 -11.69
C SER A 19 18.54 14.17 -11.45
N ALA A 20 18.51 15.35 -12.08
CA ALA A 20 19.57 16.36 -11.96
C ALA A 20 19.63 16.98 -10.55
N VAL A 21 18.47 17.18 -9.92
CA VAL A 21 18.36 17.66 -8.55
C VAL A 21 18.01 16.47 -7.67
N ARG A 22 18.85 16.22 -6.66
CA ARG A 22 18.62 15.18 -5.66
C ARG A 22 18.29 15.82 -4.32
N VAL A 23 17.48 15.12 -3.54
CA VAL A 23 17.21 15.44 -2.14
C VAL A 23 18.54 15.40 -1.36
N LEU A 24 18.74 16.33 -0.44
CA LEU A 24 19.94 16.34 0.40
C LEU A 24 19.99 15.10 1.29
N LEU A 25 21.19 14.65 1.69
CA LEU A 25 21.34 13.40 2.44
C LEU A 25 20.59 13.45 3.78
N GLU A 26 20.60 14.61 4.44
CA GLU A 26 19.90 14.84 5.69
C GLU A 26 18.39 14.70 5.54
N GLU A 27 17.85 15.16 4.40
CA GLU A 27 16.44 15.03 4.06
C GLU A 27 16.08 13.60 3.66
N GLN A 28 16.96 12.87 2.95
CA GLN A 28 16.75 11.45 2.64
C GLN A 28 16.60 10.62 3.92
N VAL A 29 17.54 10.78 4.86
CA VAL A 29 17.50 10.09 6.17
C VAL A 29 16.23 10.45 6.93
N LYS A 30 15.81 11.73 6.89
CA LYS A 30 14.56 12.17 7.50
C LYS A 30 13.34 11.49 6.88
N TYR A 31 13.23 11.49 5.55
CA TYR A 31 12.09 10.90 4.85
C TYR A 31 12.00 9.39 5.04
N GLU A 32 13.14 8.72 5.11
CA GLU A 32 13.19 7.30 5.41
C GLU A 32 12.74 7.00 6.84
N ARG A 33 13.33 7.68 7.83
CA ARG A 33 13.00 7.48 9.25
C ARG A 33 11.55 7.85 9.58
N GLU A 34 11.01 8.90 8.96
CA GLU A 34 9.66 9.39 9.20
C GLU A 34 8.63 8.89 8.18
N ALA A 35 8.99 7.94 7.30
CA ALA A 35 8.13 7.44 6.22
C ALA A 35 6.75 7.02 6.74
N SER A 36 6.71 6.24 7.84
CA SER A 36 5.46 5.72 8.41
C SER A 36 4.52 6.87 8.83
N LYS A 37 5.07 7.92 9.44
CA LYS A 37 4.32 9.12 9.84
C LYS A 37 3.75 9.87 8.64
N TYR A 38 4.51 10.00 7.56
CA TYR A 38 4.04 10.65 6.33
C TYR A 38 2.89 9.87 5.69
N TRP A 39 3.01 8.54 5.60
CA TRP A 39 1.95 7.70 5.06
C TRP A 39 0.71 7.66 5.96
N ASP A 40 0.86 7.58 7.29
CA ASP A 40 -0.27 7.68 8.21
C ASP A 40 -0.99 9.04 8.08
N THR A 41 -0.23 10.13 7.91
CA THR A 41 -0.81 11.46 7.67
C THR A 41 -1.58 11.49 6.36
N PHE A 42 -1.01 10.91 5.31
CA PHE A 42 -1.66 10.78 4.01
C PHE A 42 -2.99 10.00 4.12
N TYR A 43 -3.01 8.84 4.78
CA TYR A 43 -4.23 8.05 4.95
C TYR A 43 -5.27 8.71 5.86
N LYS A 44 -4.85 9.49 6.86
CA LYS A 44 -5.77 10.30 7.68
C LYS A 44 -6.49 11.36 6.85
N ILE A 45 -5.77 12.03 5.94
CA ILE A 45 -6.32 13.09 5.09
C ILE A 45 -7.20 12.50 3.97
N HIS A 46 -6.68 11.51 3.26
CA HIS A 46 -7.28 11.04 2.00
C HIS A 46 -8.18 9.81 2.14
N LYS A 47 -8.02 9.02 3.22
CA LYS A 47 -8.75 7.77 3.46
C LYS A 47 -8.67 6.86 2.23
N ASN A 48 -9.81 6.38 1.73
CA ASN A 48 -9.93 5.55 0.54
C ASN A 48 -10.28 6.34 -0.75
N LYS A 49 -10.11 7.67 -0.77
CA LYS A 49 -10.60 8.52 -1.88
C LYS A 49 -9.53 8.90 -2.91
N PHE A 50 -8.26 8.64 -2.62
CA PHE A 50 -7.16 9.06 -3.49
C PHE A 50 -6.93 8.11 -4.67
N PHE A 51 -6.87 6.81 -4.39
CA PHE A 51 -6.69 5.79 -5.41
C PHE A 51 -8.04 5.20 -5.81
N LYS A 52 -8.13 4.71 -7.04
CA LYS A 52 -9.29 3.95 -7.52
C LYS A 52 -9.10 2.47 -7.22
N ASP A 53 -10.21 1.78 -7.03
CA ASP A 53 -10.23 0.31 -6.96
C ASP A 53 -9.63 -0.30 -8.24
N ARG A 54 -8.75 -1.28 -8.06
CA ARG A 54 -8.02 -1.96 -9.12
C ARG A 54 -8.85 -3.12 -9.68
N ASN A 55 -10.09 -2.84 -10.07
CA ASN A 55 -11.03 -3.83 -10.63
C ASN A 55 -10.50 -4.53 -11.90
N TRP A 56 -9.54 -3.91 -12.59
CA TRP A 56 -8.86 -4.48 -13.76
C TRP A 56 -7.85 -5.58 -13.40
N LEU A 57 -7.37 -5.64 -12.15
CA LEU A 57 -6.24 -6.48 -11.74
C LEU A 57 -6.45 -7.95 -12.10
N LEU A 58 -7.60 -8.51 -11.73
CA LEU A 58 -7.92 -9.92 -11.94
C LEU A 58 -8.28 -10.26 -13.39
N ARG A 59 -8.59 -9.25 -14.21
CA ARG A 59 -8.81 -9.43 -15.64
C ARG A 59 -7.48 -9.58 -16.37
N GLU A 60 -6.49 -8.76 -16.01
CA GLU A 60 -5.17 -8.80 -16.64
C GLU A 60 -4.30 -9.93 -16.08
N PHE A 61 -4.49 -10.29 -14.79
CA PHE A 61 -3.72 -11.31 -14.09
C PHE A 61 -4.64 -12.35 -13.43
N PRO A 62 -5.33 -13.19 -14.22
CA PRO A 62 -6.23 -14.22 -13.69
C PRO A 62 -5.52 -15.27 -12.82
N GLU A 63 -4.22 -15.45 -12.98
CA GLU A 63 -3.36 -16.36 -12.20
C GLU A 63 -3.22 -15.99 -10.72
N ILE A 64 -3.67 -14.79 -10.33
CA ILE A 64 -3.76 -14.38 -8.91
C ILE A 64 -4.77 -15.24 -8.16
N LEU A 65 -5.76 -15.82 -8.87
CA LEU A 65 -6.82 -16.63 -8.29
C LEU A 65 -6.49 -18.13 -8.40
N PRO A 66 -7.07 -18.97 -7.54
CA PRO A 66 -7.06 -20.42 -7.71
C PRO A 66 -7.58 -20.83 -9.10
N VAL A 67 -7.04 -21.92 -9.63
CA VAL A 67 -7.30 -22.41 -11.00
C VAL A 67 -8.78 -22.58 -11.33
N ASP A 68 -9.62 -22.89 -10.32
CA ASP A 68 -11.05 -23.13 -10.47
C ASP A 68 -11.92 -21.85 -10.43
N GLN A 69 -11.32 -20.66 -10.28
CA GLN A 69 -12.01 -19.38 -10.09
C GLN A 69 -11.83 -18.37 -11.23
N LYS A 70 -11.55 -18.85 -12.45
CA LYS A 70 -11.50 -17.95 -13.61
C LYS A 70 -12.85 -17.23 -13.73
N PRO A 71 -12.87 -15.89 -13.85
CA PRO A 71 -14.10 -15.18 -14.12
C PRO A 71 -14.69 -15.74 -15.43
N GLU A 72 -15.85 -16.41 -15.36
CA GLU A 72 -16.62 -16.66 -16.57
C GLU A 72 -16.94 -15.29 -17.19
N GLU A 73 -16.52 -15.08 -18.44
CA GLU A 73 -16.89 -13.91 -19.22
C GLU A 73 -18.41 -13.87 -19.41
N LYS A 74 -19.14 -13.31 -18.44
CA LYS A 74 -20.48 -12.79 -18.71
C LYS A 74 -20.32 -11.48 -19.45
N ALA A 75 -20.30 -11.59 -20.77
CA ALA A 75 -20.51 -10.51 -21.71
C ALA A 75 -21.70 -9.64 -21.25
N ARG A 76 -21.38 -8.53 -20.61
CA ARG A 76 -22.24 -7.35 -20.52
C ARG A 76 -21.40 -6.17 -20.97
N GLU A 77 -21.25 -6.07 -22.28
CA GLU A 77 -21.03 -4.78 -22.93
C GLU A 77 -22.21 -3.88 -22.59
N SER A 78 -22.07 -3.09 -21.52
CA SER A 78 -22.93 -1.94 -21.29
C SER A 78 -22.31 -0.75 -22.03
N SER A 79 -22.64 -0.67 -23.32
CA SER A 79 -22.92 0.56 -24.09
C SER A 79 -22.17 1.83 -23.67
N TRP A 80 -20.99 2.05 -24.28
CA TRP A 80 -20.38 3.39 -24.41
C TRP A 80 -20.57 3.99 -25.80
N ASP A 81 -21.54 3.50 -26.57
CA ASP A 81 -21.99 4.17 -27.79
C ASP A 81 -23.26 4.95 -27.47
N HIS A 82 -23.11 6.27 -27.31
CA HIS A 82 -24.02 7.33 -27.78
C HIS A 82 -23.81 8.63 -26.98
N VAL A 83 -22.69 9.32 -27.20
CA VAL A 83 -22.71 10.78 -27.31
C VAL A 83 -21.70 11.20 -28.38
N LYS A 84 -22.17 11.35 -29.62
CA LYS A 84 -21.44 12.12 -30.63
C LYS A 84 -21.74 13.61 -30.45
N THR A 85 -20.67 14.33 -30.11
CA THR A 85 -20.19 15.54 -30.80
C THR A 85 -21.05 16.80 -30.76
N SER A 86 -20.57 17.80 -30.02
CA SER A 86 -20.32 19.10 -30.63
C SER A 86 -18.87 19.52 -30.33
N ALA A 87 -18.07 19.53 -31.40
CA ALA A 87 -16.73 20.06 -31.38
C ALA A 87 -16.82 21.59 -31.46
N THR A 88 -16.29 22.29 -30.46
CA THR A 88 -15.69 23.60 -30.67
C THR A 88 -14.27 23.59 -30.13
N ASN A 89 -13.39 23.80 -31.09
CA ASN A 89 -11.95 23.93 -31.05
C ASN A 89 -11.52 25.03 -30.06
N CYS A 90 -10.59 24.74 -29.14
CA CYS A 90 -9.76 25.75 -28.48
C CYS A 90 -8.44 25.13 -28.00
N PHE A 91 -7.49 25.03 -28.93
CA PHE A 91 -6.07 25.02 -28.62
C PHE A 91 -5.69 26.40 -28.03
N SER A 92 -5.37 26.47 -26.74
CA SER A 92 -4.63 27.60 -26.18
C SER A 92 -3.79 27.19 -24.96
N ARG A 93 -2.49 27.00 -25.24
CA ARG A 93 -1.31 27.38 -24.45
C ARG A 93 -1.60 27.81 -23.00
N MET A 94 -1.46 26.90 -22.04
CA MET A 94 -1.44 27.24 -20.61
C MET A 94 -0.02 27.68 -20.21
N HIS A 95 0.12 28.98 -19.96
CA HIS A 95 1.24 29.56 -19.24
C HIS A 95 1.07 29.32 -17.73
N CYS A 96 2.14 28.90 -17.06
CA CYS A 96 2.24 28.87 -15.59
C CYS A 96 2.18 30.29 -15.00
N PRO A 97 1.35 30.55 -13.98
CA PRO A 97 1.48 31.74 -13.14
C PRO A 97 2.41 31.46 -11.97
N THR A 98 3.48 32.25 -11.89
CA THR A 98 4.32 32.47 -10.71
C THR A 98 3.50 33.15 -9.61
N VAL A 99 3.57 32.67 -8.37
CA VAL A 99 2.99 33.32 -7.19
C VAL A 99 4.11 34.05 -6.41
N PRO A 100 3.90 35.29 -5.90
CA PRO A 100 4.92 36.01 -5.15
C PRO A 100 4.89 35.71 -3.65
N ASP A 101 6.07 35.86 -3.05
CA ASP A 101 6.36 36.01 -1.62
C ASP A 101 5.47 37.06 -0.94
N GLU A 102 4.84 36.71 0.19
CA GLU A 102 4.54 37.69 1.24
C GLU A 102 4.76 37.11 2.64
N LYS A 103 5.61 37.82 3.39
CA LYS A 103 5.92 37.67 4.81
C LYS A 103 4.70 38.07 5.65
N ASN A 104 4.45 37.35 6.74
CA ASN A 104 3.73 37.92 7.89
C ASN A 104 4.39 37.48 9.21
N HIS A 105 4.92 38.48 9.91
CA HIS A 105 5.27 38.49 11.32
C HIS A 105 4.03 38.83 12.15
N TYR A 106 3.78 38.11 13.25
CA TYR A 106 3.27 38.73 14.49
C TYR A 106 3.46 37.80 15.69
N GLU A 107 3.55 38.45 16.84
CA GLU A 107 4.29 38.05 18.03
C GLU A 107 3.54 37.15 19.03
N LYS A 108 4.39 36.50 19.81
CA LYS A 108 4.27 36.07 21.22
C LYS A 108 3.14 36.71 22.03
N SER A 109 2.35 35.89 22.72
CA SER A 109 1.93 36.21 24.09
C SER A 109 1.84 34.95 24.95
N SER A 110 2.24 35.14 26.20
CA SER A 110 2.39 34.19 27.30
C SER A 110 1.10 34.03 28.10
N GLY A 111 0.85 32.84 28.65
CA GLY A 111 -0.13 32.62 29.72
C GLY A 111 -0.05 31.20 30.27
N SER A 112 0.48 31.07 31.47
CA SER A 112 0.58 29.84 32.27
C SER A 112 -0.73 29.58 33.02
N SER A 113 -1.16 28.31 33.17
CA SER A 113 -1.55 27.78 34.48
C SER A 113 -1.59 26.24 34.49
N GLU A 114 -1.22 25.71 35.65
CA GLU A 114 -1.00 24.32 36.03
C GLU A 114 -2.30 23.49 36.15
N GLY A 115 -2.13 22.16 36.14
CA GLY A 115 -3.17 21.20 36.51
C GLY A 115 -2.71 19.76 36.33
N GLN A 116 -2.09 19.19 37.37
CA GLN A 116 -1.66 17.79 37.47
C GLN A 116 -2.83 16.80 37.44
N SER A 117 -2.64 15.63 36.84
CA SER A 117 -3.00 14.35 37.51
C SER A 117 -2.24 13.17 36.90
N LYS A 118 -1.76 12.32 37.80
CA LYS A 118 -1.00 11.10 37.58
C LYS A 118 -1.91 9.96 37.13
N THR A 119 -1.39 9.03 36.35
CA THR A 119 -1.64 7.59 36.59
C THR A 119 -0.56 6.75 35.94
N GLU A 120 0.14 6.02 36.79
CA GLU A 120 1.11 4.97 36.51
C GLU A 120 0.37 3.74 35.95
N SER A 121 0.99 3.03 35.03
CA SER A 121 0.75 1.60 34.90
C SER A 121 2.02 0.91 34.40
N ASP A 122 2.73 0.33 35.36
CA ASP A 122 3.80 -0.64 35.20
C ASP A 122 3.34 -1.83 34.35
N PHE A 123 4.16 -2.25 33.38
CA PHE A 123 4.32 -3.67 33.12
C PHE A 123 5.79 -3.98 32.81
N SER A 124 6.28 -4.94 33.58
CA SER A 124 7.65 -5.37 33.78
C SER A 124 8.28 -6.09 32.60
N ASN A 125 9.61 -6.00 32.55
CA ASN A 125 10.55 -6.88 31.85
C ASN A 125 10.17 -8.36 31.94
N LEU A 126 10.38 -9.11 30.86
CA LEU A 126 10.70 -10.53 30.95
C LEU A 126 11.68 -10.96 29.84
N ASP A 127 12.60 -11.81 30.28
CA ASP A 127 13.85 -12.22 29.67
C ASP A 127 13.79 -12.80 28.26
N SER A 128 14.91 -12.56 27.57
CA SER A 128 15.42 -13.26 26.41
C SER A 128 15.72 -14.74 26.72
N GLU A 129 14.93 -15.65 26.19
CA GLU A 129 15.24 -17.09 26.14
C GLU A 129 15.37 -17.57 24.69
N LYS A 130 16.46 -18.29 24.43
CA LYS A 130 16.88 -18.80 23.12
C LYS A 130 16.09 -20.04 22.77
N HIS A 131 15.20 -19.98 21.78
CA HIS A 131 14.50 -21.18 21.30
C HIS A 131 15.22 -21.88 20.15
N LYS A 132 15.69 -23.09 20.46
CA LYS A 132 16.20 -24.12 19.55
C LYS A 132 15.09 -24.58 18.58
N LYS A 133 15.44 -24.79 17.31
CA LYS A 133 14.60 -25.44 16.29
C LYS A 133 14.22 -26.86 16.72
N GLY A 134 12.97 -27.05 17.14
CA GLY A 134 12.28 -28.34 17.21
C GLY A 134 11.27 -28.49 16.05
N PRO A 135 10.71 -29.69 15.82
CA PRO A 135 9.74 -29.95 14.75
C PRO A 135 8.48 -29.11 14.96
N MET A 136 8.02 -28.41 13.90
CA MET A 136 6.87 -27.50 13.93
C MET A 136 5.62 -28.19 14.50
N GLU A 137 5.09 -27.65 15.60
CA GLU A 137 3.65 -27.73 15.85
C GLU A 137 2.93 -27.12 14.64
N THR A 138 1.98 -27.84 14.06
CA THR A 138 1.02 -27.27 13.12
C THR A 138 0.11 -26.31 13.89
N GLY A 139 0.65 -25.13 14.22
CA GLY A 139 -0.02 -24.11 15.00
C GLY A 139 -1.22 -23.54 14.25
N LEU A 140 -2.29 -23.23 14.98
CA LEU A 140 -3.39 -22.44 14.43
C LEU A 140 -2.87 -21.04 14.09
N PHE A 141 -2.82 -20.69 12.81
CA PHE A 141 -2.60 -19.32 12.32
C PHE A 141 -3.82 -18.87 11.48
N PRO A 142 -4.05 -17.55 11.30
CA PRO A 142 -5.13 -17.05 10.45
C PRO A 142 -5.06 -17.68 9.06
N GLY A 143 -6.13 -18.29 8.54
CA GLY A 143 -6.07 -18.93 7.21
C GLY A 143 -5.32 -20.27 7.17
N SER A 144 -5.06 -20.90 8.31
CA SER A 144 -4.47 -22.24 8.40
C SER A 144 -5.24 -23.31 7.62
N ASN A 145 -6.58 -23.21 7.59
CA ASN A 145 -7.44 -24.14 6.84
C ASN A 145 -7.49 -23.87 5.32
N ALA A 146 -6.97 -22.73 4.84
CA ALA A 146 -7.01 -22.40 3.43
C ALA A 146 -6.01 -23.24 2.64
N THR A 147 -6.40 -23.64 1.42
CA THR A 147 -5.53 -24.37 0.48
C THR A 147 -4.86 -23.45 -0.54
N PHE A 148 -5.28 -22.19 -0.61
CA PHE A 148 -4.65 -21.18 -1.45
C PHE A 148 -4.52 -19.85 -0.71
N ARG A 149 -3.33 -19.24 -0.69
CA ARG A 149 -3.02 -18.08 0.14
C ARG A 149 -2.29 -17.00 -0.65
N ILE A 150 -2.81 -15.79 -0.54
CA ILE A 150 -2.30 -14.58 -1.22
C ILE A 150 -1.77 -13.62 -0.16
N LEU A 151 -0.66 -12.95 -0.42
CA LEU A 151 -0.19 -11.79 0.35
C LEU A 151 -0.18 -10.54 -0.53
N GLU A 152 -0.92 -9.49 -0.16
CA GLU A 152 -0.72 -8.14 -0.70
C GLU A 152 0.18 -7.32 0.23
N VAL A 153 1.38 -6.97 -0.23
CA VAL A 153 2.28 -6.03 0.47
C VAL A 153 1.95 -4.60 0.02
N GLY A 154 1.95 -3.67 0.96
CA GLY A 154 1.59 -2.26 0.70
C GLY A 154 0.13 -2.10 0.30
N CYS A 155 -0.77 -2.68 1.09
CA CYS A 155 -2.19 -2.77 0.76
C CYS A 155 -2.92 -1.42 0.79
N GLY A 156 -2.33 -0.40 1.44
CA GLY A 156 -2.90 0.94 1.56
C GLY A 156 -4.33 0.90 2.08
N ALA A 157 -5.23 1.67 1.45
CA ALA A 157 -6.65 1.69 1.83
C ALA A 157 -7.47 0.50 1.27
N GLY A 158 -6.84 -0.52 0.67
CA GLY A 158 -7.50 -1.75 0.21
C GLY A 158 -8.02 -1.75 -1.23
N ASN A 159 -7.54 -0.84 -2.09
CA ASN A 159 -8.03 -0.71 -3.47
C ASN A 159 -7.82 -1.94 -4.37
N SER A 160 -6.89 -2.84 -4.03
CA SER A 160 -6.82 -4.18 -4.63
C SER A 160 -7.42 -5.25 -3.72
N VAL A 161 -7.20 -5.15 -2.40
CA VAL A 161 -7.75 -6.05 -1.38
C VAL A 161 -9.24 -6.32 -1.62
N PHE A 162 -10.08 -5.30 -1.77
CA PHE A 162 -11.53 -5.51 -1.87
C PHE A 162 -11.98 -6.13 -3.21
N PRO A 163 -11.47 -5.71 -4.38
CA PRO A 163 -11.68 -6.45 -5.62
C PRO A 163 -11.27 -7.92 -5.56
N ILE A 164 -10.13 -8.24 -4.92
CA ILE A 164 -9.66 -9.61 -4.71
C ILE A 164 -10.64 -10.37 -3.80
N LEU A 165 -10.94 -9.82 -2.62
CA LEU A 165 -11.81 -10.44 -1.63
C LEU A 165 -13.23 -10.68 -2.15
N ASN A 166 -13.74 -9.78 -3.00
CA ASN A 166 -15.04 -9.94 -3.66
C ASN A 166 -15.04 -11.11 -4.64
N THR A 167 -13.94 -11.36 -5.34
CA THR A 167 -13.83 -12.50 -6.25
C THR A 167 -13.71 -13.81 -5.48
N LEU A 168 -12.91 -13.82 -4.40
CA LEU A 168 -12.73 -14.98 -3.52
C LEU A 168 -13.96 -15.37 -2.69
N GLN A 169 -15.06 -14.60 -2.74
CA GLN A 169 -16.27 -14.88 -1.97
C GLN A 169 -16.85 -16.28 -2.24
N ASN A 170 -16.65 -16.81 -3.45
CA ASN A 170 -17.14 -18.12 -3.87
C ASN A 170 -16.11 -19.23 -3.65
N SER A 171 -15.04 -18.97 -2.91
CA SER A 171 -14.00 -19.96 -2.64
C SER A 171 -13.48 -19.84 -1.21
N PRO A 172 -14.19 -20.48 -0.28
CA PRO A 172 -13.89 -20.39 1.16
C PRO A 172 -12.51 -20.95 1.51
N GLU A 173 -11.95 -21.80 0.65
CA GLU A 173 -10.61 -22.39 0.77
C GLU A 173 -9.47 -21.41 0.43
N SER A 174 -9.79 -20.16 0.04
CA SER A 174 -8.80 -19.10 -0.21
C SER A 174 -8.69 -18.12 0.95
N PHE A 175 -7.48 -17.65 1.22
CA PHE A 175 -7.20 -16.67 2.27
C PHE A 175 -6.29 -15.55 1.77
N LEU A 176 -6.66 -14.30 2.07
CA LEU A 176 -5.91 -13.11 1.69
C LEU A 176 -5.26 -12.48 2.93
N TYR A 177 -3.94 -12.51 2.98
CA TYR A 177 -3.18 -11.64 3.85
C TYR A 177 -2.97 -10.30 3.15
N CYS A 178 -3.02 -9.22 3.91
CA CYS A 178 -2.59 -7.93 3.39
C CYS A 178 -1.88 -7.13 4.48
N CYS A 179 -0.79 -6.47 4.12
CA CYS A 179 -0.04 -5.67 5.06
C CYS A 179 0.32 -4.31 4.50
N ASP A 180 0.50 -3.38 5.43
CA ASP A 180 1.08 -2.07 5.17
C ASP A 180 1.87 -1.68 6.41
N PHE A 181 2.95 -0.95 6.25
CA PHE A 181 3.74 -0.48 7.38
C PHE A 181 3.08 0.74 8.06
N ALA A 182 2.18 1.43 7.37
CA ALA A 182 1.35 2.49 7.92
C ALA A 182 0.13 1.90 8.63
N SER A 183 0.04 2.13 9.94
CA SER A 183 -1.07 1.63 10.76
C SER A 183 -2.44 2.16 10.31
N GLY A 184 -2.51 3.42 9.87
CA GLY A 184 -3.72 4.04 9.38
C GLY A 184 -4.25 3.39 8.10
N ALA A 185 -3.38 2.82 7.26
CA ALA A 185 -3.78 2.05 6.09
C ALA A 185 -4.51 0.76 6.50
N VAL A 186 -3.90 0.00 7.41
CA VAL A 186 -4.45 -1.26 7.94
C VAL A 186 -5.79 -1.02 8.64
N GLU A 187 -5.93 0.07 9.39
CA GLU A 187 -7.19 0.48 10.00
C GLU A 187 -8.29 0.76 8.98
N LEU A 188 -7.97 1.44 7.86
CA LEU A 188 -8.93 1.68 6.78
C LEU A 188 -9.41 0.37 6.16
N VAL A 189 -8.51 -0.60 5.96
CA VAL A 189 -8.87 -1.92 5.43
C VAL A 189 -9.79 -2.66 6.41
N LYS A 190 -9.43 -2.73 7.70
CA LYS A 190 -10.23 -3.42 8.73
C LYS A 190 -11.59 -2.79 8.96
N SER A 191 -11.70 -1.47 8.80
CA SER A 191 -12.95 -0.72 9.01
C SER A 191 -13.89 -0.75 7.79
N HIS A 192 -13.44 -1.29 6.66
CA HIS A 192 -14.25 -1.35 5.45
C HIS A 192 -15.38 -2.37 5.59
N SER A 193 -16.58 -2.04 5.11
CA SER A 193 -17.78 -2.88 5.24
C SER A 193 -17.66 -4.26 4.58
N SER A 194 -16.85 -4.36 3.52
CA SER A 194 -16.58 -5.62 2.81
C SER A 194 -15.45 -6.44 3.45
N TYR A 195 -14.83 -5.98 4.53
CA TYR A 195 -13.79 -6.75 5.22
C TYR A 195 -14.39 -8.03 5.84
N ARG A 196 -13.77 -9.18 5.56
CA ARG A 196 -14.24 -10.51 6.00
C ARG A 196 -13.11 -11.23 6.70
N ALA A 197 -13.08 -11.15 8.03
CA ALA A 197 -12.02 -11.75 8.86
C ALA A 197 -11.86 -13.28 8.68
N THR A 198 -12.90 -13.95 8.16
CA THR A 198 -12.85 -15.39 7.83
C THR A 198 -12.01 -15.71 6.59
N GLN A 199 -11.77 -14.75 5.70
CA GLN A 199 -11.00 -14.93 4.46
C GLN A 199 -9.90 -13.87 4.27
N CYS A 200 -9.77 -12.93 5.20
CA CYS A 200 -8.81 -11.85 5.09
C CYS A 200 -8.18 -11.53 6.45
N PHE A 201 -6.87 -11.33 6.48
CA PHE A 201 -6.15 -10.85 7.65
C PHE A 201 -5.25 -9.67 7.29
N ALA A 202 -5.66 -8.47 7.74
CA ALA A 202 -4.89 -7.24 7.59
C ALA A 202 -3.97 -7.01 8.81
N PHE A 203 -2.69 -6.71 8.60
CA PHE A 203 -1.71 -6.50 9.68
C PHE A 203 -0.68 -5.44 9.36
N VAL A 204 -0.12 -4.81 10.39
CA VAL A 204 0.95 -3.82 10.23
C VAL A 204 2.27 -4.55 10.08
N HIS A 205 3.02 -4.25 9.03
CA HIS A 205 4.31 -4.88 8.78
C HIS A 205 5.20 -4.01 7.90
N ASP A 206 6.41 -3.72 8.36
CA ASP A 206 7.46 -3.15 7.53
C ASP A 206 8.24 -4.29 6.87
N VAL A 207 8.08 -4.44 5.55
CA VAL A 207 8.77 -5.48 4.78
C VAL A 207 10.29 -5.30 4.75
N CYS A 208 10.79 -4.12 5.16
CA CYS A 208 12.21 -3.86 5.28
C CYS A 208 12.75 -4.12 6.69
N ASP A 209 11.94 -4.64 7.61
CA ASP A 209 12.34 -5.05 8.96
C ASP A 209 12.35 -6.58 9.04
N ASP A 210 13.55 -7.15 8.99
CA ASP A 210 13.83 -8.58 9.03
C ASP A 210 13.64 -9.21 10.43
N GLY A 211 13.41 -8.39 11.45
CA GLY A 211 13.12 -8.83 12.82
C GLY A 211 11.64 -9.11 13.09
N LEU A 212 10.73 -8.69 12.21
CA LEU A 212 9.29 -8.82 12.43
C LEU A 212 8.77 -10.17 11.91
N PRO A 213 8.14 -11.00 12.76
CA PRO A 213 7.55 -12.24 12.30
C PRO A 213 6.28 -11.97 11.49
N TYR A 214 6.07 -12.75 10.42
CA TYR A 214 4.79 -12.82 9.75
C TYR A 214 3.76 -13.57 10.61
N PRO A 215 2.45 -13.27 10.48
CA PRO A 215 1.39 -13.96 11.21
C PRO A 215 1.10 -15.37 10.63
N PHE A 216 2.06 -15.95 9.92
CA PHE A 216 1.96 -17.23 9.26
C PHE A 216 3.35 -17.85 9.07
N PRO A 217 3.46 -19.18 8.93
CA PRO A 217 4.74 -19.85 8.68
C PRO A 217 5.32 -19.58 7.28
N ASP A 218 6.63 -19.78 7.15
CA ASP A 218 7.32 -19.70 5.85
C ASP A 218 6.82 -20.75 4.85
N GLY A 219 6.85 -20.41 3.56
CA GLY A 219 6.58 -21.36 2.47
C GLY A 219 5.10 -21.72 2.25
N ILE A 220 4.16 -20.98 2.85
CA ILE A 220 2.72 -21.28 2.73
C ILE A 220 1.96 -20.45 1.68
N LEU A 221 2.62 -19.44 1.11
CA LEU A 221 1.99 -18.46 0.20
C LEU A 221 2.10 -18.96 -1.24
N ASP A 222 1.00 -18.88 -1.98
CA ASP A 222 0.95 -19.22 -3.40
C ASP A 222 1.21 -18.00 -4.29
N VAL A 223 0.78 -16.81 -3.83
CA VAL A 223 0.90 -15.55 -4.56
C VAL A 223 1.32 -14.42 -3.63
N ILE A 224 2.30 -13.62 -4.07
CA ILE A 224 2.68 -12.35 -3.43
C ILE A 224 2.48 -11.21 -4.42
N LEU A 225 1.72 -10.19 -4.01
CA LEU A 225 1.43 -8.99 -4.79
C LEU A 225 2.21 -7.80 -4.24
N LEU A 226 3.00 -7.17 -5.09
CA LEU A 226 3.84 -6.00 -4.80
C LEU A 226 3.47 -4.85 -5.74
N VAL A 227 2.29 -4.26 -5.56
CA VAL A 227 1.78 -3.21 -6.47
C VAL A 227 2.29 -1.83 -6.04
N PHE A 228 3.25 -1.27 -6.80
CA PHE A 228 3.91 0.02 -6.54
C PHE A 228 4.69 0.10 -5.20
N VAL A 229 5.00 -1.04 -4.60
CA VAL A 229 5.74 -1.11 -3.32
C VAL A 229 7.23 -0.92 -3.52
N LEU A 230 7.85 -1.70 -4.41
CA LEU A 230 9.32 -1.72 -4.55
C LEU A 230 9.90 -0.36 -4.93
N SER A 231 9.15 0.47 -5.68
CA SER A 231 9.55 1.84 -6.03
C SER A 231 9.59 2.80 -4.83
N SER A 232 8.98 2.44 -3.71
CA SER A 232 8.95 3.24 -2.48
C SER A 232 10.01 2.83 -1.46
N ILE A 233 10.80 1.80 -1.77
CA ILE A 233 11.84 1.26 -0.90
C ILE A 233 13.20 1.62 -1.48
N HIS A 234 14.11 2.09 -0.62
CA HIS A 234 15.47 2.41 -1.07
C HIS A 234 16.14 1.12 -1.58
N PRO A 235 16.84 1.14 -2.74
CA PRO A 235 17.43 -0.07 -3.33
C PRO A 235 18.32 -0.88 -2.39
N ASP A 236 19.06 -0.21 -1.51
CA ASP A 236 19.94 -0.87 -0.53
C ASP A 236 19.17 -1.67 0.53
N ARG A 237 17.86 -1.39 0.70
CA ARG A 237 16.95 -2.12 1.61
C ARG A 237 16.15 -3.20 0.88
N THR A 238 16.08 -3.16 -0.44
CA THR A 238 15.35 -4.16 -1.24
C THR A 238 16.08 -5.50 -1.33
N LEU A 239 17.37 -5.57 -1.00
CA LEU A 239 18.17 -6.80 -1.00
C LEU A 239 17.63 -7.90 -0.06
N PHE A 240 16.69 -7.56 0.82
CA PHE A 240 16.15 -8.44 1.86
C PHE A 240 14.68 -8.82 1.65
N ILE A 241 14.08 -8.43 0.52
CA ILE A 241 12.68 -8.73 0.14
C ILE A 241 12.68 -9.82 -0.93
#